data_AF-A0A917EYF6-F1
#
_entry.id   AF-A0A917EYF6-F1
#
_cell.length_a   1.000
_cell.length_b   1.000
_cell.length_c   1.000
_cell.angle_alpha   90.00
_cell.angle_beta   90.00
_cell.angle_gamma   90.00
#
_symmetry.space_group_name_H-M   'P 1'
#
loop_
_entity.id
_entity.type
_entity.pdbx_description
1 polymer ?
#
loop_
_entity_poly.entity_id
_entity_poly.type
_entity_poly.pdbx_seq_one_letter_code
_entity_poly.pdbx_strand_id
1 'polypeptide(L)'
;MFKKIRESLSFINPLYIPMFSAVPVGLWLLLGNDNWQSTYLSLYILVIMFLIFTGSVEISSEEGKHQIFGYIYMTFGLLLSVVGLVRWLF
;
A
#
# COMPACT_ATOMS: atom_id res chain seq x y z
N MET A 1 16.92 5.98 26.38
CA MET A 1 17.06 5.69 24.94
C MET A 1 15.70 5.47 24.26
N PHE A 2 14.84 4.59 24.77
CA PHE A 2 13.47 4.37 24.23
C PHE A 2 12.56 5.61 24.21
N LYS A 3 12.69 6.51 25.21
CA LYS A 3 11.88 7.74 25.28
C LYS A 3 12.15 8.69 24.10
N LYS A 4 13.41 8.77 23.64
CA LYS A 4 13.83 9.63 22.52
C LYS A 4 13.35 9.09 21.16
N ILE A 5 13.26 7.76 21.03
CA ILE A 5 12.68 7.09 19.85
C ILE A 5 11.16 7.31 19.82
N ARG A 6 10.49 7.22 20.98
CA ARG A 6 9.05 7.48 21.10
C ARG A 6 8.67 8.94 20.77
N GLU A 7 9.50 9.91 21.19
CA GLU A 7 9.34 11.32 20.83
C GLU A 7 9.59 11.58 19.34
N SER A 8 10.57 10.92 18.72
CA SER A 8 10.81 11.08 17.28
C SER A 8 9.73 10.40 16.41
N LEU A 9 9.12 9.30 16.88
CA LEU A 9 7.98 8.66 16.22
C LEU A 9 6.70 9.51 16.26
N SER A 10 6.60 10.50 17.16
CA SER A 10 5.45 11.41 17.19
C SER A 10 5.32 12.27 15.91
N PHE A 11 6.41 12.43 15.16
CA PHE A 11 6.41 13.21 13.92
C PHE A 11 5.95 12.40 12.69
N ILE A 12 6.01 11.07 12.74
CA ILE A 12 5.64 10.21 11.61
C ILE A 12 4.41 9.42 12.02
N ASN A 13 3.23 9.93 11.64
CA ASN A 13 1.99 9.18 11.85
C ASN A 13 2.02 7.92 10.95
N PRO A 14 1.98 6.71 11.54
CA PRO A 14 2.05 5.46 10.79
C PRO A 14 0.97 5.33 9.71
N LEU A 15 -0.17 6.01 9.90
CA LEU A 15 -1.28 6.04 8.96
C LEU A 15 -0.83 6.44 7.56
N TYR A 16 0.19 7.30 7.41
CA TYR A 16 0.64 7.77 6.10
C TYR A 16 1.68 6.87 5.43
N ILE A 17 2.25 5.90 6.16
CA ILE A 17 3.35 5.07 5.65
C ILE A 17 2.94 4.31 4.39
N PRO A 18 1.78 3.62 4.32
CA PRO A 18 1.38 2.91 3.11
C PRO A 18 1.21 3.83 1.90
N MET A 19 0.72 5.07 2.12
CA MET A 19 0.55 6.06 1.06
C MET A 19 1.88 6.47 0.42
N PHE A 20 2.92 6.67 1.23
CA PHE A 20 4.23 7.14 0.74
C PHE A 20 5.23 6.01 0.43
N SER A 21 4.88 4.76 0.70
CA SER A 21 5.71 3.59 0.40
C SER A 21 5.03 2.64 -0.60
N ALA A 22 3.98 1.93 -0.17
CA ALA A 22 3.35 0.88 -0.94
C ALA A 22 2.71 1.40 -2.24
N VAL A 23 2.05 2.56 -2.23
CA VAL A 23 1.44 3.12 -3.45
C VAL A 23 2.49 3.47 -4.51
N PRO A 24 3.55 4.26 -4.21
CA PRO A 24 4.65 4.50 -5.15
C PRO A 24 5.32 3.22 -5.65
N VAL A 25 5.58 2.25 -4.77
CA VAL A 25 6.21 0.97 -5.16
C VAL A 25 5.29 0.19 -6.10
N GLY A 26 3.99 0.13 -5.83
CA GLY A 26 3.01 -0.52 -6.70
C GLY A 26 2.94 0.14 -8.08
N LEU A 27 2.91 1.46 -8.15
CA LEU A 27 2.94 2.19 -9.42
C LEU A 27 4.25 1.96 -10.18
N TRP A 28 5.39 1.96 -9.49
CA TRP A 28 6.68 1.69 -10.11
C TRP A 28 6.78 0.28 -10.66
N LEU A 29 6.33 -0.73 -9.92
CA LEU A 29 6.28 -2.11 -10.39
C LEU A 29 5.32 -2.27 -11.59
N LEU A 30 4.20 -1.55 -11.59
CA LEU A 30 3.25 -1.57 -12.67
C LEU A 30 3.78 -0.92 -13.95
N LEU A 31 4.49 0.20 -13.87
CA LEU A 31 4.88 1.02 -15.03
C LEU A 31 6.34 0.82 -15.45
N GLY A 32 7.21 0.40 -14.54
CA GLY A 32 8.66 0.42 -14.71
C GLY A 32 9.27 -0.86 -15.29
N ASN A 33 8.47 -1.87 -15.60
CA ASN A 33 9.00 -3.13 -16.12
C ASN A 33 8.12 -3.76 -17.20
N ASP A 34 8.67 -3.87 -18.42
CA ASP A 34 8.00 -4.49 -19.57
C ASP A 34 7.95 -6.01 -19.47
N ASN A 35 8.88 -6.63 -18.72
CA ASN A 35 8.89 -8.06 -18.49
C ASN A 35 8.51 -8.39 -17.04
N TRP A 36 7.27 -8.81 -16.84
CA TRP A 36 6.73 -9.29 -15.57
C TRP A 36 7.33 -10.66 -15.19
N GLN A 37 8.63 -10.68 -14.87
CA GLN A 37 9.29 -11.86 -14.34
C GLN A 37 8.68 -12.25 -12.98
N SER A 38 8.76 -13.53 -12.63
CA SER A 38 8.11 -14.10 -11.44
C SER A 38 8.40 -13.33 -10.14
N THR A 39 9.61 -12.78 -9.99
CA THR A 39 9.98 -11.95 -8.82
C THR A 39 9.21 -10.63 -8.76
N TYR A 40 9.12 -9.90 -9.88
CA TYR A 40 8.39 -8.63 -9.94
C TYR A 40 6.89 -8.83 -9.76
N LEU A 41 6.33 -9.88 -10.37
CA LEU A 41 4.93 -10.26 -10.18
C LEU A 41 4.64 -10.59 -8.71
N SER A 42 5.53 -11.33 -8.05
CA SER A 42 5.38 -11.66 -6.63
C SER A 42 5.42 -10.40 -5.75
N LEU A 43 6.37 -9.50 -5.98
CA LEU A 43 6.44 -8.21 -5.28
C LEU A 43 5.19 -7.36 -5.52
N TYR A 44 4.67 -7.37 -6.74
CA TYR A 44 3.46 -6.65 -7.10
C TYR A 44 2.23 -7.15 -6.33
N ILE A 45 2.06 -8.48 -6.27
CA ILE A 45 1.00 -9.12 -5.48
C ILE A 45 1.16 -8.80 -3.99
N LEU A 46 2.39 -8.82 -3.45
CA LEU A 46 2.63 -8.46 -2.05
C LEU A 46 2.22 -7.01 -1.74
N VAL A 47 2.48 -6.06 -2.64
CA VAL A 47 2.04 -4.66 -2.47
C VAL A 47 0.52 -4.57 -2.43
N ILE A 48 -0.18 -5.27 -3.33
CA ILE A 48 -1.64 -5.33 -3.35
C ILE A 48 -2.17 -5.89 -2.04
N MET A 49 -1.66 -7.05 -1.61
CA MET A 49 -2.10 -7.70 -0.37
C MET A 49 -1.85 -6.82 0.84
N PHE A 50 -0.70 -6.14 0.88
CA PHE A 50 -0.38 -5.19 1.94
C PHE A 50 -1.39 -4.03 1.98
N LEU A 51 -1.70 -3.41 0.85
CA LEU A 51 -2.68 -2.30 0.78
C LEU A 51 -4.10 -2.74 1.18
N ILE A 52 -4.52 -3.95 0.79
CA ILE A 52 -5.82 -4.50 1.19
C ILE A 52 -5.83 -4.77 2.69
N PHE A 53 -4.75 -5.35 3.23
CA PHE A 53 -4.62 -5.61 4.66
C PHE A 53 -4.64 -4.32 5.47
N THR A 54 -3.79 -3.34 5.14
CA THR A 54 -3.77 -2.05 5.83
C THR A 54 -5.10 -1.34 5.67
N GLY A 55 -5.68 -1.32 4.47
CA GLY A 55 -7.00 -0.76 4.22
C GLY A 55 -8.08 -1.34 5.14
N SER A 56 -8.09 -2.67 5.29
CA SER A 56 -9.05 -3.37 6.16
C SER A 56 -8.84 -3.04 7.65
N VAL A 57 -7.58 -2.95 8.10
CA VAL A 57 -7.23 -2.59 9.48
C VAL A 57 -7.62 -1.14 9.77
N GLU A 58 -7.39 -0.21 8.86
CA GLU A 58 -7.70 1.21 9.09
C GLU A 58 -9.21 1.49 9.01
N ILE A 59 -9.96 0.75 8.18
CA ILE A 59 -11.44 0.83 8.12
C ILE A 59 -12.09 0.37 9.43
N SER A 60 -11.51 -0.58 10.15
CA SER A 60 -12.08 -1.08 11.40
C SER A 60 -11.88 -0.14 12.59
N SER A 61 -11.12 0.95 12.42
CA SER A 61 -10.94 1.99 13.44
C SER A 61 -12.23 2.81 13.65
N GLU A 62 -12.43 3.30 14.88
CA GLU A 62 -13.52 4.23 15.21
C GLU A 62 -13.21 5.68 14.76
N GLU A 63 -11.94 5.98 14.49
CA GLU A 63 -11.52 7.31 14.04
C GLU A 63 -11.80 7.50 12.53
N GLY A 64 -12.66 8.47 12.19
CA GLY A 64 -13.02 8.72 10.78
C GLY A 64 -11.83 9.01 9.86
N LYS A 65 -10.74 9.59 10.39
CA LYS A 65 -9.50 9.80 9.63
C LYS A 65 -8.88 8.47 9.20
N HIS A 66 -8.80 7.49 10.11
CA HIS A 66 -8.28 6.16 9.81
C HIS A 66 -9.16 5.47 8.76
N GLN A 67 -10.49 5.56 8.90
CA GLN A 67 -11.43 4.99 7.94
C GLN A 67 -11.23 5.55 6.52
N ILE A 68 -11.07 6.87 6.37
CA ILE A 68 -10.83 7.52 5.07
C ILE A 68 -9.55 6.96 4.42
N PHE A 69 -8.45 6.91 5.17
CA PHE A 69 -7.20 6.35 4.67
C PHE A 69 -7.32 4.86 4.35
N GLY A 70 -8.09 4.12 5.13
CA GLY A 70 -8.38 2.72 4.88
C GLY A 70 -9.11 2.51 3.56
N TYR A 71 -10.14 3.30 3.25
CA TYR A 71 -10.81 3.27 1.95
C TYR A 71 -9.89 3.66 0.79
N ILE A 72 -8.99 4.64 1.00
CA ILE A 72 -7.97 5.01 0.01
C ILE A 72 -7.07 3.81 -0.29
N TYR A 73 -6.56 3.12 0.73
CA TYR A 73 -5.70 1.95 0.55
C TYR A 73 -6.41 0.78 -0.12
N MET A 74 -7.65 0.50 0.27
CA MET A 74 -8.52 -0.48 -0.40
C MET A 74 -8.69 -0.15 -1.89
N THR A 75 -8.97 1.12 -2.21
CA THR A 75 -9.17 1.58 -3.58
C THR A 75 -7.89 1.40 -4.41
N PHE A 76 -6.73 1.78 -3.88
CA PHE A 76 -5.45 1.56 -4.56
C PHE A 76 -5.13 0.08 -4.74
N GLY A 77 -5.37 -0.76 -3.73
CA GLY A 77 -5.19 -2.20 -3.83
C GLY A 77 -6.04 -2.82 -4.94
N LEU A 78 -7.31 -2.42 -5.03
CA LEU A 78 -8.23 -2.85 -6.10
C LEU A 78 -7.80 -2.35 -7.47
N LEU A 79 -7.46 -1.07 -7.61
CA LEU A 79 -7.01 -0.50 -8.88
C LEU A 79 -5.73 -1.17 -9.38
N LEU A 80 -4.73 -1.35 -8.51
CA LEU A 80 -3.51 -2.07 -8.87
C LEU A 80 -3.81 -3.53 -9.25
N SER A 81 -4.70 -4.21 -8.52
CA SER A 81 -5.11 -5.58 -8.87
C SER A 81 -5.70 -5.66 -10.28
N VAL A 82 -6.65 -4.78 -10.60
CA VAL A 82 -7.34 -4.78 -11.90
C VAL A 82 -6.36 -4.41 -13.02
N VAL A 83 -5.62 -3.30 -12.87
CA VAL A 83 -4.72 -2.82 -13.93
C VAL A 83 -3.56 -3.79 -14.13
N GLY A 84 -3.02 -4.35 -13.05
CA GLY A 84 -1.99 -5.37 -13.12
C GLY A 84 -2.45 -6.67 -13.77
N LEU A 85 -3.68 -7.12 -13.47
CA LEU A 85 -4.27 -8.29 -14.14
C LEU A 85 -4.45 -8.05 -15.64
N VAL A 86 -4.94 -6.87 -16.03
CA VAL A 86 -5.08 -6.49 -17.45
C VAL A 86 -3.72 -6.50 -18.13
N ARG A 87 -2.70 -5.85 -17.55
CA ARG A 87 -1.33 -5.82 -18.09
C ARG A 87 -0.70 -7.22 -18.18
N TRP A 88 -1.07 -8.14 -17.30
CA TRP A 88 -0.55 -9.50 -17.34
C TRP A 88 -1.18 -10.34 -18.45
N LEU A 89 -2.45 -10.09 -18.79
CA LEU A 89 -3.20 -10.83 -19.80
C LEU A 89 -3.03 -10.30 -21.23
N PHE A 90 -2.71 -9.02 -21.41
CA PHE A 90 -2.61 -8.32 -22.70
C PHE A 90 -1.25 -7.65 -22.87
#